data_AF-A0A5C8LIN9-F1
#
_entry.id   AF-A0A5C8LIN9-F1
#
_cell.length_a   1.000
_cell.length_b   1.000
_cell.length_c   1.000
_cell.angle_alpha   90.00
_cell.angle_beta   90.00
_cell.angle_gamma   90.00
#
_symmetry.space_group_name_H-M   'P 1'
#
loop_
_entity.id
_entity.type
_entity.pdbx_description
1 polymer ?
#
loop_
_entity_poly.entity_id
_entity_poly.type
_entity_poly.pdbx_seq_one_letter_code
_entity_poly.pdbx_strand_id
1 'polypeptide(L)'
;MKKVVIFLILFVTLFGIAGVYTAIKSPEHHKYIVPDGYTGWVKVTFDQAGYPPLEKKYRTYLYAVPANGQLVTSSRMKAGSMQVFYLGNDGSLRETGQYVEESIHAMGSSGHIDKDGRDVTEFSFFLGSKEQWKSEADK
;
A
#
# COMPACT_ATOMS: atom_id res chain seq x y z
N MET A 1 -40.79 -15.85 -28.50
CA MET A 1 -39.38 -15.69 -28.87
C MET A 1 -38.87 -14.26 -28.72
N LYS A 2 -39.43 -13.24 -29.40
CA LYS A 2 -38.97 -11.83 -29.28
C LYS A 2 -38.91 -11.29 -27.84
N LYS A 3 -39.91 -11.59 -27.00
CA LYS A 3 -39.95 -11.15 -25.58
C LYS A 3 -38.85 -11.79 -24.71
N VAL A 4 -38.45 -13.02 -25.01
CA VAL A 4 -37.38 -13.74 -24.28
C VAL A 4 -36.00 -13.19 -24.65
N VAL A 5 -35.79 -12.86 -25.93
CA VAL A 5 -34.55 -12.23 -26.40
C VAL A 5 -34.38 -10.82 -25.80
N ILE A 6 -35.46 -10.03 -25.74
CA ILE A 6 -35.42 -8.70 -25.10
C ILE A 6 -35.11 -8.82 -23.60
N PHE A 7 -35.69 -9.81 -22.91
CA PHE A 7 -35.42 -10.03 -21.49
C PHE A 7 -33.97 -10.45 -21.23
N LEU A 8 -33.42 -11.34 -22.07
CA LEU A 8 -32.01 -11.75 -22.00
C LEU A 8 -31.05 -10.58 -22.24
N ILE A 9 -31.33 -9.72 -23.23
CA ILE A 9 -30.51 -8.54 -23.50
C ILE A 9 -30.52 -7.62 -22.27
N LEU A 10 -31.70 -7.26 -21.75
CA LEU A 10 -31.81 -6.38 -20.57
C LEU A 10 -31.12 -6.96 -19.33
N PHE A 11 -31.20 -8.27 -19.14
CA PHE A 11 -30.53 -8.95 -18.03
C PHE A 11 -29.00 -8.89 -18.18
N VAL A 12 -28.46 -9.15 -19.37
CA VAL A 12 -27.02 -9.05 -19.63
C VAL A 12 -26.50 -7.62 -19.49
N THR A 13 -27.23 -6.60 -19.95
CA THR A 13 -26.82 -5.20 -19.76
C THR A 13 -26.84 -4.80 -18.29
N LEU A 14 -27.88 -5.18 -17.53
CA LEU A 14 -27.99 -4.82 -16.12
C LEU A 14 -26.87 -5.44 -15.28
N PHE A 15 -26.56 -6.73 -15.50
CA PHE A 15 -25.47 -7.41 -14.82
C PHE A 15 -24.09 -6.96 -15.31
N GLY A 16 -23.94 -6.64 -16.60
CA GLY A 16 -22.71 -6.06 -17.14
C GLY A 16 -22.39 -4.69 -16.52
N ILE A 17 -23.38 -3.81 -16.41
CA ILE A 17 -23.22 -2.49 -15.78
C ILE A 17 -22.91 -2.65 -14.28
N ALA A 18 -23.63 -3.52 -13.57
CA ALA A 18 -23.37 -3.78 -12.15
C ALA A 18 -21.95 -4.32 -11.90
N GLY A 19 -21.48 -5.26 -12.73
CA GLY A 19 -20.11 -5.81 -12.65
C GLY A 19 -19.02 -4.77 -12.93
N VAL A 20 -19.25 -3.86 -13.88
CA VAL A 20 -18.32 -2.72 -14.12
C VAL A 20 -18.34 -1.75 -12.94
N TYR A 21 -19.51 -1.48 -12.36
CA TYR A 21 -19.65 -0.54 -11.24
C TYR A 21 -18.94 -1.03 -9.97
N THR A 22 -19.04 -2.33 -9.66
CA THR A 22 -18.32 -2.94 -8.53
C THR A 22 -16.82 -2.96 -8.77
N ALA A 23 -16.38 -3.21 -10.01
CA ALA A 23 -14.97 -3.16 -10.39
C ALA A 23 -14.37 -1.75 -10.32
N ILE A 24 -15.15 -0.67 -10.42
CA ILE A 24 -14.63 0.70 -10.27
C ILE A 24 -14.47 1.05 -8.78
N LYS A 25 -15.37 0.58 -7.90
CA LYS A 25 -15.41 0.98 -6.49
C LYS A 25 -14.48 0.24 -5.53
N SER A 26 -13.75 -0.79 -5.94
CA SER A 26 -12.87 -1.51 -5.00
C SER A 26 -11.77 -0.59 -4.44
N PRO A 27 -11.34 -0.74 -3.18
CA PRO A 27 -10.23 0.05 -2.65
C PRO A 27 -8.92 -0.26 -3.39
N GLU A 28 -7.99 0.70 -3.43
CA GLU A 28 -6.63 0.44 -3.91
C GLU A 28 -5.89 -0.50 -2.92
N HIS A 29 -4.92 -1.24 -3.43
CA HIS A 29 -4.08 -2.15 -2.65
C HIS A 29 -2.65 -1.61 -2.57
N HIS A 30 -2.05 -1.70 -1.40
CA HIS A 30 -0.71 -1.20 -1.12
C HIS A 30 0.15 -2.36 -0.62
N LYS A 31 1.19 -2.71 -1.39
CA LYS A 31 2.11 -3.78 -1.03
C LYS A 31 3.49 -3.20 -0.71
N TYR A 32 3.89 -3.32 0.53
CA TYR A 32 5.20 -2.94 1.01
C TYR A 32 6.12 -4.15 0.94
N ILE A 33 7.17 -4.04 0.15
CA ILE A 33 8.16 -5.09 -0.05
C ILE A 33 9.41 -4.64 0.70
N VAL A 34 9.71 -5.29 1.82
CA VAL A 34 10.88 -5.02 2.67
C VAL A 34 11.93 -6.11 2.47
N PRO A 35 13.22 -5.86 2.76
CA PRO A 35 14.24 -6.89 2.72
C PRO A 35 13.95 -8.02 3.72
N ASP A 36 14.40 -9.24 3.42
CA ASP A 36 14.24 -10.38 4.33
C ASP A 36 14.77 -10.07 5.73
N GLY A 37 13.99 -10.42 6.75
CA GLY A 37 14.33 -10.18 8.16
C GLY A 37 14.32 -8.70 8.60
N TYR A 38 13.88 -7.76 7.77
CA TYR A 38 13.80 -6.35 8.15
C TYR A 38 12.98 -6.13 9.43
N THR A 39 13.57 -5.41 10.39
CA THR A 39 12.91 -4.94 11.61
C THR A 39 13.26 -3.47 11.78
N GLY A 40 12.26 -2.61 11.98
CA GLY A 40 12.46 -1.19 12.19
C GLY A 40 11.35 -0.32 11.63
N TRP A 41 11.58 0.99 11.64
CA TRP A 41 10.66 1.96 11.07
C TRP A 41 10.67 1.90 9.54
N VAL A 42 9.49 1.75 8.95
CA VAL A 42 9.27 2.03 7.54
C VAL A 42 8.70 3.43 7.44
N LYS A 43 9.31 4.28 6.62
CA LYS A 43 8.85 5.64 6.33
C LYS A 43 8.76 5.84 4.83
N VAL A 44 7.63 6.36 4.36
CA VAL A 44 7.43 6.77 2.98
C VAL A 44 7.14 8.26 2.94
N THR A 45 7.99 9.00 2.22
CA THR A 45 7.80 10.43 1.96
C THR A 45 7.24 10.60 0.54
N PHE A 46 6.03 11.14 0.45
CA PHE A 46 5.28 11.31 -0.80
C PHE A 46 5.49 12.71 -1.40
N ASP A 47 5.03 12.88 -2.64
CA ASP A 47 5.01 14.18 -3.34
C ASP A 47 6.37 14.87 -3.51
N GLN A 48 7.45 14.07 -3.53
CA GLN A 48 8.81 14.59 -3.70
C GLN A 48 9.21 14.66 -5.18
N ALA A 49 9.29 15.87 -5.71
CA ALA A 49 9.74 16.11 -7.08
C ALA A 49 11.17 15.55 -7.32
N GLY A 50 11.39 14.96 -8.49
CA GLY A 50 12.68 14.37 -8.86
C GLY A 50 12.90 12.93 -8.38
N TYR A 51 11.99 12.37 -7.58
CA TYR A 51 12.03 10.96 -7.16
C TYR A 51 11.16 10.06 -8.04
N PRO A 52 11.51 8.76 -8.18
CA PRO A 52 10.70 7.81 -8.94
C PRO A 52 9.25 7.73 -8.42
N PRO A 53 8.24 7.63 -9.31
CA PRO A 53 6.89 7.30 -8.89
C PRO A 53 6.81 5.83 -8.44
N LEU A 54 5.82 5.51 -7.61
CA LEU A 54 5.53 4.13 -7.23
C LEU A 54 5.10 3.34 -8.46
N GLU A 55 5.60 2.11 -8.58
CA GLU A 55 5.11 1.18 -9.59
C GLU A 55 3.65 0.80 -9.26
N LYS A 56 2.78 0.89 -10.27
CA LYS A 56 1.37 0.50 -10.15
C LYS A 56 1.06 -0.61 -11.15
N LYS A 57 0.64 -1.77 -10.64
CA LYS A 57 0.09 -2.87 -11.45
C LYS A 57 -1.39 -2.98 -11.16
N TYR A 58 -2.22 -2.67 -12.16
CA TYR A 58 -3.68 -2.59 -12.02
C TYR A 58 -4.11 -1.64 -10.89
N ARG A 59 -4.47 -2.17 -9.72
CA ARG A 59 -4.92 -1.44 -8.53
C ARG A 59 -3.98 -1.62 -7.34
N THR A 60 -2.76 -2.07 -7.61
CA THR A 60 -1.77 -2.35 -6.58
C THR A 60 -0.57 -1.44 -6.75
N TYR A 61 -0.34 -0.60 -5.73
CA TYR A 61 0.89 0.16 -5.59
C TYR A 61 1.95 -0.70 -4.91
N LEU A 62 3.15 -0.72 -5.48
CA LEU A 62 4.30 -1.44 -4.97
C LEU A 62 5.27 -0.45 -4.32
N TYR A 63 5.57 -0.69 -3.06
CA TYR A 63 6.51 0.09 -2.26
C TYR A 63 7.74 -0.77 -2.02
N ALA A 64 8.76 -0.63 -2.87
CA ALA A 64 10.05 -1.29 -2.67
C ALA A 64 10.82 -0.52 -1.58
N VAL A 65 10.73 -1.00 -0.34
CA VAL A 65 11.33 -0.34 0.82
C VAL A 65 12.81 -0.71 0.88
N PRO A 66 13.74 0.26 0.88
CA PRO A 66 15.16 -0.03 1.00
C PRO A 66 15.53 -0.56 2.40
N ALA A 67 16.73 -1.10 2.55
CA ALA A 67 17.21 -1.66 3.83
C ALA A 67 17.34 -0.66 4.98
N ASN A 68 17.31 0.64 4.69
CA ASN A 68 17.26 1.69 5.72
C ASN A 68 15.82 2.05 6.16
N GLY A 69 14.80 1.38 5.60
CA GLY A 69 13.39 1.63 5.90
C GLY A 69 12.78 2.87 5.24
N GLN A 70 13.55 3.66 4.51
CA GLN A 70 13.13 4.97 4.03
C GLN A 70 12.94 4.98 2.52
N LEU A 71 11.70 5.20 2.08
CA LEU A 71 11.32 5.34 0.69
C LEU A 71 10.87 6.76 0.41
N VAL A 72 11.37 7.34 -0.68
CA VAL A 72 10.95 8.67 -1.15
C VAL A 72 10.38 8.54 -2.55
N THR A 73 9.21 9.13 -2.80
CA THR A 73 8.50 9.01 -4.08
C THR A 73 7.83 10.33 -4.50
N SER A 74 7.69 10.51 -5.82
CA SER A 74 6.88 11.58 -6.40
C SER A 74 5.38 11.26 -6.45
N SER A 75 4.98 10.04 -6.09
CA SER A 75 3.57 9.67 -6.04
C SER A 75 2.84 10.33 -4.88
N ARG A 76 1.55 10.62 -5.08
CA ARG A 76 0.64 11.07 -4.01
C ARG A 76 0.24 9.91 -3.11
N MET A 77 0.12 10.16 -1.80
CA MET A 77 -0.49 9.19 -0.89
C MET A 77 -1.93 8.88 -1.31
N LYS A 78 -2.31 7.60 -1.28
CA LYS A 78 -3.67 7.12 -1.58
C LYS A 78 -4.15 6.25 -0.43
N ALA A 79 -5.44 6.34 -0.13
CA ALA A 79 -6.09 5.46 0.82
C ALA A 79 -6.34 4.08 0.19
N GLY A 80 -6.20 3.03 1.00
CA GLY A 80 -6.42 1.66 0.54
C GLY A 80 -6.01 0.64 1.59
N SER A 81 -6.12 -0.63 1.21
CA SER A 81 -5.67 -1.76 2.05
C SER A 81 -4.15 -1.91 1.98
N MET A 82 -3.53 -2.32 3.09
CA MET A 82 -2.09 -2.47 3.20
C MET A 82 -1.69 -3.92 3.49
N GLN A 83 -0.64 -4.39 2.83
CA GLN A 83 0.03 -5.67 3.08
C GLN A 83 1.56 -5.47 3.07
N VAL A 84 2.27 -6.24 3.88
CA VAL A 84 3.74 -6.23 3.94
C VAL A 84 4.27 -7.61 3.53
N PHE A 85 5.36 -7.60 2.77
CA PHE A 85 6.04 -8.78 2.25
C PHE A 85 7.53 -8.67 2.49
N TYR A 86 8.15 -9.76 2.90
CA TYR A 86 9.60 -9.94 2.88
C TYR A 86 10.04 -10.43 1.50
N LEU A 87 11.03 -9.77 0.93
CA LEU A 87 11.71 -10.22 -0.28
C LEU A 87 12.86 -11.16 0.09
N GLY A 88 12.65 -12.45 -0.15
CA GLY A 88 13.68 -13.46 0.04
C GLY A 88 14.85 -13.30 -0.94
N ASN A 89 15.99 -13.87 -0.59
CA ASN A 89 17.21 -13.82 -1.42
C ASN A 89 17.06 -14.50 -2.79
N ASP A 90 16.08 -15.39 -2.94
CA ASP A 90 15.71 -16.07 -4.18
C ASP A 90 14.70 -15.26 -5.03
N GLY A 91 14.33 -14.06 -4.59
CA GLY A 91 13.32 -13.21 -5.23
C GLY A 91 11.88 -13.60 -4.88
N SER A 92 11.66 -14.57 -3.99
CA SER A 92 10.32 -14.91 -3.52
C SER A 92 9.75 -13.83 -2.61
N LEU A 93 8.44 -13.60 -2.72
CA LEU A 93 7.71 -12.73 -1.80
C LEU A 93 7.02 -13.59 -0.75
N ARG A 94 7.40 -13.40 0.52
CA ARG A 94 6.75 -14.03 1.66
C ARG A 94 5.94 -12.98 2.39
N GLU A 95 4.63 -13.16 2.45
CA GLU A 95 3.79 -12.30 3.27
C GLU A 95 4.26 -12.41 4.73
N THR A 96 4.32 -11.28 5.46
CA THR A 96 4.21 -11.35 6.93
C THR A 96 2.96 -12.20 7.19
N GLY A 97 3.09 -13.41 7.77
CA GLY A 97 2.01 -14.41 7.80
C GLY A 97 0.76 -13.99 8.59
N GLN A 98 0.04 -14.91 9.22
CA GLN A 98 -1.17 -14.61 10.04
C GLN A 98 -0.96 -13.59 11.20
N TYR A 99 0.24 -13.05 11.37
CA TYR A 99 0.67 -12.12 12.42
C TYR A 99 0.94 -10.69 11.91
N VAL A 100 0.44 -10.29 10.72
CA VAL A 100 0.59 -8.90 10.20
C VAL A 100 0.18 -7.87 11.25
N GLU A 101 -0.94 -8.08 11.94
CA GLU A 101 -1.42 -7.15 12.97
C GLU A 101 -0.53 -7.12 14.22
N GLU A 102 0.13 -8.24 14.55
CA GLU A 102 1.06 -8.32 15.68
C GLU A 102 2.46 -7.79 15.35
N SER A 103 2.77 -7.61 14.06
CA SER A 103 4.10 -7.19 13.58
C SER A 103 4.15 -5.73 13.16
N ILE A 104 3.00 -5.05 13.03
CA ILE A 104 2.92 -3.65 12.62
C ILE A 104 2.48 -2.80 13.81
N HIS A 105 3.28 -1.79 14.14
CA HIS A 105 3.04 -0.89 15.27
C HIS A 105 3.12 0.59 14.88
N ALA A 106 2.44 1.44 15.65
CA ALA A 106 2.49 2.91 15.51
C ALA A 106 2.28 3.43 14.08
N MET A 107 1.36 2.81 13.34
CA MET A 107 1.03 3.22 11.98
C MET A 107 0.32 4.57 11.97
N GLY A 108 0.80 5.51 11.14
CA GLY A 108 0.21 6.82 11.01
C GLY A 108 0.73 7.60 9.81
N SER A 109 -0.02 8.64 9.44
CA SER A 109 0.38 9.62 8.43
C SER A 109 0.46 11.01 9.04
N SER A 110 1.41 11.82 8.57
CA SER A 110 1.54 13.23 8.92
C SER A 110 1.75 14.06 7.66
N GLY A 111 1.34 15.33 7.72
CA GLY A 111 1.63 16.34 6.72
C GLY A 111 2.35 17.50 7.37
N HIS A 112 3.38 18.04 6.72
CA HIS A 112 4.09 19.23 7.18
C HIS A 112 4.62 20.03 6.00
N ILE A 113 4.92 21.32 6.23
CA ILE A 113 5.63 22.14 5.27
C ILE A 113 7.12 22.03 5.56
N ASP A 114 7.92 21.66 4.57
CA ASP A 114 9.37 21.60 4.73
C ASP A 114 10.01 23.01 4.72
N LYS A 115 11.31 23.06 4.97
CA LYS A 115 12.10 24.31 4.98
C LYS A 115 12.05 25.10 3.66
N ASP A 116 11.70 24.43 2.55
CA ASP A 116 11.63 25.02 1.21
C ASP A 116 10.19 25.43 0.85
N GLY A 117 9.24 25.32 1.80
CA GLY A 117 7.84 25.69 1.60
C GLY A 117 7.00 24.63 0.89
N ARG A 118 7.50 23.40 0.75
CA ARG A 118 6.79 22.30 0.06
C ARG A 118 5.93 21.52 1.05
N ASP A 119 4.75 21.11 0.61
CA ASP A 119 3.90 20.18 1.34
C ASP A 119 4.51 18.77 1.26
N VAL A 120 4.79 18.19 2.42
CA VAL A 120 5.38 16.87 2.59
C VAL A 120 4.42 16.01 3.36
N THR A 121 3.92 14.97 2.70
CA THR A 121 3.16 13.91 3.35
C THR A 121 4.08 12.74 3.67
N GLU A 122 4.09 12.31 4.93
CA GLU A 122 4.79 11.10 5.38
C GLU A 122 3.78 10.05 5.83
N PHE A 123 4.05 8.80 5.51
CA PHE A 123 3.40 7.64 6.12
C PHE A 123 4.48 6.79 6.79
N SER A 124 4.21 6.35 8.01
CA SER A 124 5.15 5.50 8.74
C SER A 124 4.46 4.44 9.57
N PHE A 125 5.18 3.35 9.78
CA PHE A 125 4.82 2.29 10.70
C PHE A 125 6.10 1.56 11.12
N PHE A 126 6.06 0.92 12.27
CA PHE A 126 7.14 0.06 12.75
C PHE A 126 6.85 -1.39 12.38
N LEU A 127 7.84 -2.09 11.82
CA LEU A 127 7.77 -3.52 11.54
C LEU A 127 8.67 -4.28 12.54
N GLY A 128 8.08 -5.18 13.33
CA GLY A 128 8.79 -5.97 14.35
C GLY A 128 7.88 -6.41 15.48
N SER A 129 8.43 -7.02 16.53
CA SER A 129 7.68 -7.38 17.72
C SER A 129 7.29 -6.15 18.54
N LYS A 130 6.28 -6.30 19.40
CA LYS A 130 5.84 -5.24 20.31
C LYS A 130 6.94 -4.77 21.26
N GLU A 131 7.80 -5.67 21.71
CA GLU A 131 8.95 -5.37 22.58
C GLU A 131 10.00 -4.56 21.81
N GLN A 132 10.28 -4.94 20.57
CA GLN A 132 11.19 -4.20 19.69
C GLN A 132 10.65 -2.78 19.44
N TRP A 133 9.35 -2.65 19.16
CA TRP A 133 8.72 -1.34 18.98
C TRP A 133 8.83 -0.46 20.22
N LYS A 134 8.47 -0.97 21.41
CA LYS A 134 8.57 -0.20 22.65
C LYS A 134 9.99 0.27 22.93
N SER A 135 10.97 -0.62 22.75
CA SER A 135 12.38 -0.27 22.94
C SER A 135 12.86 0.82 21.97
N GLU A 136 12.27 0.95 20.78
CA GLU A 136 12.60 2.01 19.82
C GLU A 136 11.79 3.29 20.09
N ALA A 137 10.56 3.18 20.61
CA ALA A 137 9.73 4.33 20.95
C ALA A 137 10.23 5.08 22.19
N ASP A 138 10.97 4.40 23.08
CA ASP A 138 11.52 4.97 24.32
C ASP A 138 12.91 5.60 24.15
N LYS A 139 13.49 5.61 22.94
CA LYS A 139 14.77 6.26 22.62
C LYS A 139 14.60 7.74 22.28
#